data_AF-A0A218KQQ4-F1
#
_entry.id   AF-A0A218KQQ4-F1
#
_cell.length_a   1.000
_cell.length_b   1.000
_cell.length_c   1.000
_cell.angle_alpha   90.00
_cell.angle_beta   90.00
_cell.angle_gamma   90.00
#
_symmetry.space_group_name_H-M   'P 1'
#
loop_
_entity.id
_entity.type
_entity.pdbx_description
1 polymer ?
#
loop_
_entity_poly.entity_id
_entity_poly.type
_entity_poly.pdbx_seq_one_letter_code
_entity_poly.pdbx_strand_id
1 'polypeptide(L)'
;MKYLRNYIQSSLANGKYFFTKEEVVSELKITPSQFRFQAYRLAKKRVVKSLIGDFFMIVPAEYQHLGSLPPHWIIDSLMQHLGEDYYIGHLSAASLYGATHQQPMSFQVITNKARRNIKLERGMIEFHCYKNCSSAAKEQITLPTGYVKISTREQTLLDLVRFYTSCGYLSNVATVVKDLSKECKPQLLARVVKNEKTDSVLQRLGYILEFTGYHNMASVIEQQLKKRKIQFICLRPDCCSNNCQRANRWKLLINDILEVEPRRFIQEWSTLARTKTS
;
A
#
# COMPACT_ATOMS: atom_id res chain seq x y z
N MET A 1 -12.50 15.56 -38.38
CA MET A 1 -12.88 14.27 -37.76
C MET A 1 -12.46 14.33 -36.30
N LYS A 2 -13.35 14.01 -35.35
CA LYS A 2 -13.05 14.17 -33.90
C LYS A 2 -12.32 12.94 -33.38
N TYR A 3 -11.05 13.12 -33.03
CA TYR A 3 -10.16 12.02 -32.66
C TYR A 3 -9.92 11.97 -31.16
N LEU A 4 -10.06 10.78 -30.58
CA LEU A 4 -9.68 10.47 -29.20
C LEU A 4 -8.21 10.85 -28.92
N ARG A 5 -7.35 10.79 -29.93
CA ARG A 5 -5.96 11.25 -29.81
C ARG A 5 -5.84 12.73 -29.44
N ASN A 6 -6.69 13.59 -30.03
CA ASN A 6 -6.65 15.03 -29.76
C ASN A 6 -7.20 15.33 -28.35
N TYR A 7 -8.25 14.62 -27.95
CA TYR A 7 -8.76 14.67 -26.58
C TYR A 7 -7.66 14.31 -25.57
N ILE A 8 -6.95 13.21 -25.79
CA ILE A 8 -5.85 12.78 -24.91
C ILE A 8 -4.74 13.84 -24.79
N GLN A 9 -4.33 14.43 -25.91
CA GLN A 9 -3.31 15.48 -25.91
C GLN A 9 -3.78 16.71 -25.11
N SER A 10 -5.04 17.12 -25.29
CA SER A 10 -5.65 18.21 -24.51
C SER A 10 -5.75 17.86 -23.02
N SER A 11 -6.18 16.63 -22.68
CA SER A 11 -6.27 16.17 -21.30
C SER A 11 -4.91 16.18 -20.59
N LEU A 12 -3.87 15.67 -21.25
CA LEU A 12 -2.50 15.70 -20.71
C LEU A 12 -1.98 17.14 -20.53
N ALA A 13 -2.26 18.03 -21.49
CA ALA A 13 -1.89 19.45 -21.37
C ALA A 13 -2.55 20.13 -20.17
N ASN A 14 -3.71 19.63 -19.73
CA ASN A 14 -4.44 20.09 -18.54
C ASN A 14 -4.12 19.26 -17.28
N GLY A 15 -3.10 18.40 -17.30
CA GLY A 15 -2.73 17.55 -16.16
C GLY A 15 -3.71 16.41 -15.85
N LYS A 16 -4.63 16.09 -16.77
CA LYS A 16 -5.60 14.99 -16.60
C LYS A 16 -5.08 13.71 -17.21
N TYR A 17 -4.88 12.70 -16.36
CA TYR A 17 -4.36 11.39 -16.74
C TYR A 17 -5.43 10.30 -16.88
N PHE A 18 -6.68 10.58 -16.50
CA PHE A 18 -7.76 9.61 -16.49
C PHE A 18 -9.01 10.20 -17.13
N PHE A 19 -9.85 9.34 -17.69
CA PHE A 19 -11.15 9.72 -18.24
C PHE A 19 -12.12 8.55 -18.20
N THR A 20 -13.42 8.85 -18.22
CA THR A 20 -14.46 7.85 -18.48
C THR A 20 -14.83 7.82 -19.95
N LYS A 21 -15.28 6.65 -20.44
CA LYS A 21 -15.83 6.54 -21.79
C LYS A 21 -16.99 7.50 -22.01
N GLU A 22 -17.86 7.67 -21.02
CA GLU A 22 -19.01 8.57 -21.06
C GLU A 22 -18.58 10.02 -21.30
N GLU A 23 -17.56 10.50 -20.58
CA GLU A 23 -16.96 11.83 -20.78
C GLU A 23 -16.53 12.02 -22.22
N VAL A 24 -15.75 11.09 -22.76
CA VAL A 24 -15.20 11.18 -24.12
C VAL A 24 -16.29 11.10 -25.19
N VAL A 25 -17.24 10.18 -25.03
CA VAL A 25 -18.37 10.00 -25.97
C VAL A 25 -19.21 11.26 -26.03
N SER A 26 -19.49 11.87 -24.88
CA SER A 26 -20.25 13.11 -24.77
C SER A 26 -19.49 14.31 -25.38
N GLU A 27 -18.23 14.53 -24.98
CA GLU A 27 -17.43 15.68 -25.40
C GLU A 27 -17.11 15.63 -26.90
N LEU A 28 -16.69 14.47 -27.40
CA LEU A 28 -16.40 14.29 -28.81
C LEU A 28 -17.65 14.07 -29.65
N LYS A 29 -18.84 13.87 -29.07
CA LYS A 29 -20.08 13.52 -29.79
C LYS A 29 -19.86 12.37 -30.78
N ILE A 30 -19.17 11.31 -30.34
CA ILE A 30 -18.88 10.10 -31.13
C ILE A 30 -19.72 8.93 -30.64
N THR A 31 -19.93 7.91 -31.46
CA THR A 31 -20.67 6.71 -31.02
C THR A 31 -19.79 5.80 -30.14
N PRO A 32 -20.39 4.97 -29.27
CA PRO A 32 -19.63 3.98 -28.48
C PRO A 32 -18.79 3.01 -29.33
N SER A 33 -19.24 2.68 -30.54
CA SER A 33 -18.48 1.85 -31.48
C SER A 33 -17.26 2.58 -32.05
N GLN A 34 -17.41 3.87 -32.38
CA GLN A 34 -16.28 4.71 -32.79
C GLN A 34 -15.25 4.85 -31.66
N PHE A 35 -15.71 5.08 -30.41
CA PHE A 35 -14.83 5.10 -29.24
C PHE A 35 -14.05 3.79 -29.12
N ARG A 36 -14.73 2.62 -29.14
CA ARG A 36 -14.09 1.31 -29.03
C ARG A 36 -13.00 1.09 -30.07
N PHE A 37 -13.26 1.43 -31.34
CA PHE A 37 -12.27 1.31 -32.41
C PHE A 37 -11.05 2.22 -32.19
N GLN A 38 -11.27 3.49 -31.81
CA GLN A 38 -10.19 4.43 -31.55
C GLN A 38 -9.38 4.04 -30.30
N ALA A 39 -10.04 3.67 -29.21
CA ALA A 39 -9.42 3.24 -27.97
C ALA A 39 -8.58 1.97 -28.18
N TYR A 40 -9.08 0.98 -28.94
CA TYR A 40 -8.34 -0.23 -29.29
C TYR A 40 -7.03 0.08 -30.03
N ARG A 41 -7.07 0.99 -31.02
CA ARG A 41 -5.86 1.40 -31.77
C ARG A 41 -4.85 2.11 -30.87
N LEU A 42 -5.30 2.91 -29.91
CA LEU A 42 -4.43 3.61 -28.96
C LEU A 42 -3.89 2.69 -27.87
N ALA A 43 -4.66 1.69 -27.45
CA ALA A 43 -4.22 0.66 -26.52
C ALA A 43 -3.11 -0.21 -27.12
N LYS A 44 -3.20 -0.58 -28.41
CA LYS A 44 -2.09 -1.24 -29.13
C LYS A 44 -0.79 -0.42 -29.13
N LYS A 45 -0.91 0.91 -29.08
CA LYS A 45 0.22 1.84 -29.01
C LYS A 45 0.62 2.20 -27.57
N ARG A 46 0.02 1.56 -26.55
CA ARG A 46 0.23 1.85 -25.13
C ARG A 46 0.01 3.31 -24.75
N VAL A 47 -0.91 4.01 -25.44
CA VAL A 47 -1.28 5.40 -25.13
C VAL A 47 -2.44 5.45 -24.14
N VAL A 48 -3.31 4.44 -24.18
CA VAL A 48 -4.49 4.31 -23.32
C VAL A 48 -4.56 2.90 -22.77
N LYS A 49 -4.94 2.76 -21.49
CA LYS A 49 -5.18 1.47 -20.85
C LYS A 49 -6.50 1.50 -20.09
N SER A 50 -7.35 0.49 -20.29
CA SER A 50 -8.53 0.29 -19.44
C SER A 50 -8.07 -0.22 -18.08
N LEU A 51 -8.55 0.41 -17.01
CA LEU A 51 -8.28 -0.02 -15.64
C LEU A 51 -9.41 -0.89 -15.11
N ILE A 52 -10.64 -0.37 -15.12
CA ILE A 52 -11.84 -1.08 -14.69
C ILE A 52 -13.05 -0.56 -15.46
N GLY A 53 -13.84 -1.46 -16.04
CA GLY A 53 -15.03 -1.11 -16.82
C GLY A 53 -14.75 -0.04 -17.87
N ASP A 54 -15.45 1.08 -17.75
CA ASP A 54 -15.38 2.22 -18.65
C ASP A 54 -14.41 3.35 -18.17
N PHE A 55 -13.54 3.05 -17.20
CA PHE A 55 -12.50 3.96 -16.70
C PHE A 55 -11.13 3.67 -17.32
N PHE A 56 -10.52 4.70 -17.89
CA PHE A 56 -9.30 4.60 -18.67
C PHE A 56 -8.19 5.50 -18.12
N MET A 57 -6.96 4.99 -18.19
CA MET A 57 -5.73 5.71 -17.94
C MET A 57 -5.08 6.12 -19.26
N ILE A 58 -4.62 7.36 -19.32
CA ILE A 58 -3.73 7.88 -20.34
C ILE A 58 -2.29 7.63 -19.91
N VAL A 59 -1.50 7.03 -20.82
CA VAL A 59 -0.07 6.81 -20.62
C VAL A 59 0.70 7.85 -21.46
N PRO A 60 1.27 8.89 -20.82
CA PRO A 60 2.05 9.91 -21.52
C PRO A 60 3.34 9.30 -22.09
N ALA A 61 3.96 9.98 -23.05
CA ALA A 61 5.14 9.49 -23.78
C ALA A 61 6.28 9.03 -22.85
N GLU A 62 6.48 9.76 -21.76
CA GLU A 62 7.48 9.49 -20.72
C GLU A 62 7.31 8.10 -20.07
N TYR A 63 6.06 7.63 -19.96
CA TYR A 63 5.70 6.35 -19.35
C TYR A 63 5.33 5.27 -20.38
N GLN A 64 5.38 5.55 -21.70
CA GLN A 64 4.99 4.58 -22.73
C GLN A 64 5.87 3.33 -22.75
N HIS A 65 7.16 3.47 -22.45
CA HIS A 65 8.09 2.35 -22.34
C HIS A 65 7.78 1.44 -21.13
N LEU A 66 7.16 2.00 -20.09
CA LEU A 66 6.63 1.27 -18.93
C LEU A 66 5.25 0.69 -19.21
N GLY A 67 4.47 1.33 -20.10
CA GLY A 67 3.13 0.91 -20.50
C GLY A 67 2.04 1.15 -19.45
N SER A 68 2.38 1.79 -18.33
CA SER A 68 1.46 2.25 -17.29
C SER A 68 2.07 3.38 -16.48
N LEU A 69 1.22 4.19 -15.85
CA LEU A 69 1.65 5.10 -14.80
C LEU A 69 2.09 4.33 -13.54
N PRO A 70 2.88 4.95 -12.65
CA PRO A 70 3.17 4.38 -11.34
C PRO A 70 1.88 4.15 -10.54
N PRO A 71 1.76 3.06 -9.77
CA PRO A 71 0.56 2.76 -8.99
C PRO A 71 0.07 3.89 -8.08
N HIS A 72 0.99 4.63 -7.47
CA HIS A 72 0.67 5.74 -6.58
C HIS A 72 0.02 6.92 -7.33
N TRP A 73 0.20 7.05 -8.65
CA TRP A 73 -0.50 8.06 -9.48
C TRP A 73 -1.90 7.61 -9.89
N ILE A 74 -2.17 6.30 -9.84
CA ILE A 74 -3.42 5.70 -10.31
C ILE A 74 -4.47 5.68 -9.20
N ILE A 75 -4.03 5.39 -7.98
CA ILE A 75 -4.95 4.89 -6.95
C ILE A 75 -6.01 5.91 -6.52
N ASP A 76 -5.66 7.19 -6.39
CA ASP A 76 -6.63 8.19 -5.94
C ASP A 76 -7.76 8.38 -6.96
N SER A 77 -7.43 8.66 -8.22
CA SER A 77 -8.43 8.82 -9.29
C SER A 77 -9.27 7.56 -9.50
N LEU A 78 -8.65 6.37 -9.38
CA LEU A 78 -9.35 5.10 -9.45
C LEU A 78 -10.37 4.97 -8.31
N MET A 79 -9.98 5.24 -7.06
CA MET A 79 -10.85 5.07 -5.90
C MET A 79 -11.93 6.15 -5.83
N GLN A 80 -11.66 7.35 -6.33
CA GLN A 80 -12.67 8.39 -6.54
C GLN A 80 -13.73 7.96 -7.56
N HIS A 81 -13.30 7.42 -8.72
CA HIS A 81 -14.23 6.91 -9.73
C HIS A 81 -15.13 5.79 -9.17
N LEU A 82 -14.59 4.96 -8.29
CA LEU A 82 -15.32 3.87 -7.65
C LEU A 82 -16.19 4.32 -6.47
N GLY A 83 -16.02 5.55 -5.99
CA GLY A 83 -16.71 6.05 -4.80
C GLY A 83 -16.35 5.28 -3.53
N GLU A 84 -15.08 4.86 -3.41
CA GLU A 84 -14.63 4.00 -2.32
C GLU A 84 -13.49 4.56 -1.48
N ASP A 85 -13.58 4.32 -0.18
CA ASP A 85 -12.52 4.66 0.76
C ASP A 85 -11.33 3.73 0.62
N TYR A 86 -10.15 4.34 0.67
CA TYR A 86 -8.90 3.63 0.57
C TYR A 86 -7.79 4.30 1.39
N TYR A 87 -6.69 3.58 1.52
CA TYR A 87 -5.38 4.14 1.81
C TYR A 87 -4.28 3.17 1.37
N ILE A 88 -3.09 3.69 1.11
CA ILE A 88 -1.88 2.89 0.86
C ILE A 88 -1.42 2.32 2.21
N GLY A 89 -1.20 1.02 2.30
CA GLY A 89 -0.86 0.33 3.56
C GLY A 89 0.30 -0.66 3.43
N HIS A 90 0.56 -1.42 4.49
CA HIS A 90 1.55 -2.52 4.51
C HIS A 90 2.97 -2.12 4.05
N LEU A 91 3.61 -2.97 3.25
CA LEU A 91 4.94 -2.75 2.72
C LEU A 91 4.99 -1.56 1.76
N SER A 92 3.89 -1.24 1.06
CA SER A 92 3.84 -0.06 0.20
C SER A 92 3.89 1.25 1.00
N ALA A 93 3.16 1.33 2.11
CA ALA A 93 3.27 2.48 3.00
C ALA A 93 4.66 2.54 3.66
N ALA A 94 5.16 1.42 4.18
CA ALA A 94 6.50 1.36 4.75
C ALA A 94 7.60 1.77 3.75
N SER A 95 7.45 1.41 2.47
CA SER A 95 8.37 1.80 1.39
C SER A 95 8.36 3.30 1.13
N LEU A 96 7.18 3.91 1.10
CA LEU A 96 7.04 5.36 0.97
C LEU A 96 7.62 6.11 2.18
N TYR A 97 7.68 5.47 3.35
CA TYR A 97 8.40 5.97 4.53
C TYR A 97 9.90 5.62 4.57
N GLY A 98 10.44 4.92 3.58
CA GLY A 98 11.84 4.50 3.57
C GLY A 98 12.19 3.42 4.61
N ALA A 99 11.19 2.72 5.14
CA ALA A 99 11.34 1.71 6.19
C ALA A 99 11.45 0.26 5.67
N THR A 100 11.63 0.06 4.36
CA THR A 100 11.94 -1.24 3.76
C THR A 100 13.18 -1.14 2.86
N HIS A 101 14.02 -2.18 2.91
CA HIS A 101 15.21 -2.30 2.07
C HIS A 101 14.89 -2.75 0.64
N GLN A 102 13.76 -3.43 0.45
CA GLN A 102 13.34 -3.91 -0.85
C GLN A 102 12.05 -3.23 -1.28
N GLN A 103 11.97 -2.90 -2.56
CA GLN A 103 10.70 -2.43 -3.12
C GLN A 103 9.70 -3.59 -3.16
N PRO A 104 8.47 -3.40 -2.63
CA PRO A 104 7.42 -4.41 -2.70
C PRO A 104 7.10 -4.76 -4.15
N MET A 105 6.93 -6.06 -4.44
CA MET A 105 6.57 -6.52 -5.79
C MET A 105 5.17 -6.05 -6.23
N SER A 106 4.27 -5.83 -5.26
CA SER A 106 2.92 -5.31 -5.46
C SER A 106 2.73 -3.99 -4.73
N PHE A 107 1.92 -3.10 -5.32
CA PHE A 107 1.47 -1.88 -4.67
C PHE A 107 0.20 -2.18 -3.88
N GLN A 108 0.34 -2.20 -2.56
CA GLN A 108 -0.65 -2.69 -1.61
C GLN A 108 -1.55 -1.55 -1.13
N VAL A 109 -2.85 -1.73 -1.37
CA VAL A 109 -3.90 -0.77 -1.03
C VAL A 109 -4.93 -1.44 -0.16
N ILE A 110 -5.34 -0.77 0.91
CA ILE A 110 -6.39 -1.23 1.81
C ILE A 110 -7.70 -0.50 1.47
N THR A 111 -8.78 -1.26 1.32
CA THR A 111 -10.11 -0.77 0.95
C THR A 111 -11.16 -1.29 1.93
N ASN A 112 -12.35 -0.67 1.94
CA ASN A 112 -13.48 -1.13 2.75
C ASN A 112 -14.25 -2.32 2.12
N LYS A 113 -14.01 -2.61 0.84
CA LYS A 113 -14.65 -3.69 0.07
C LYS A 113 -13.62 -4.55 -0.65
N ALA A 114 -13.89 -5.85 -0.74
CA ALA A 114 -13.03 -6.79 -1.46
C ALA A 114 -12.99 -6.44 -2.96
N ARG A 115 -11.78 -6.44 -3.53
CA ARG A 115 -11.56 -6.08 -4.93
C ARG A 115 -10.59 -7.04 -5.59
N ARG A 116 -10.77 -7.23 -6.90
CA ARG A 116 -9.80 -7.94 -7.72
C ARG A 116 -8.57 -7.06 -7.93
N ASN A 117 -7.40 -7.67 -7.84
CA ASN A 117 -6.13 -7.00 -8.11
C ASN A 117 -6.07 -6.51 -9.56
N ILE A 118 -5.43 -5.37 -9.78
CA ILE A 118 -5.25 -4.79 -11.11
C ILE A 118 -3.82 -5.09 -11.57
N LYS A 119 -3.68 -5.86 -12.65
CA LYS A 119 -2.37 -6.12 -13.27
C LYS A 119 -1.94 -4.92 -14.11
N LEU A 120 -0.74 -4.44 -13.84
CA LEU A 120 -0.08 -3.43 -14.67
C LEU A 120 0.96 -4.12 -15.56
N GLU A 121 1.55 -3.37 -16.49
CA GLU A 121 2.63 -3.94 -17.32
C GLU A 121 3.88 -4.25 -16.48
N ARG A 122 4.10 -3.45 -15.42
CA ARG A 122 5.14 -3.66 -14.42
C ARG A 122 4.50 -3.67 -13.04
N GLY A 123 4.43 -4.85 -12.42
CA GLY A 123 3.82 -5.05 -11.11
C GLY A 123 2.29 -5.09 -11.14
N MET A 124 1.69 -4.87 -9.98
CA MET A 124 0.24 -4.93 -9.80
C MET A 124 -0.20 -4.05 -8.63
N ILE A 125 -1.47 -3.62 -8.67
CA ILE A 125 -2.16 -3.05 -7.52
C ILE A 125 -2.89 -4.19 -6.82
N GLU A 126 -2.49 -4.46 -5.59
CA GLU A 126 -3.08 -5.50 -4.74
C GLU A 126 -4.04 -4.86 -3.73
N PHE A 127 -5.28 -5.34 -3.72
CA PHE A 127 -6.31 -4.82 -2.84
C PHE A 127 -6.54 -5.74 -1.66
N HIS A 128 -6.48 -5.17 -0.46
CA HIS A 128 -6.76 -5.84 0.80
C HIS A 128 -7.98 -5.24 1.46
N CYS A 129 -8.92 -6.07 1.88
CA CYS A 129 -10.15 -5.60 2.51
C CYS A 129 -9.97 -5.46 4.03
N TYR A 130 -10.29 -4.28 4.56
CA TYR A 130 -10.38 -4.03 5.99
C TYR A 130 -11.69 -3.30 6.31
N LYS A 131 -12.57 -3.93 7.09
CA LYS A 131 -13.90 -3.39 7.41
C LYS A 131 -13.85 -2.00 8.05
N ASN A 132 -12.81 -1.72 8.82
CA ASN A 132 -12.60 -0.46 9.53
C ASN A 132 -11.67 0.50 8.77
N CYS A 133 -11.54 0.33 7.44
CA CYS A 133 -10.69 1.15 6.58
C CYS A 133 -10.99 2.66 6.75
N SER A 134 -12.25 3.07 6.82
CA SER A 134 -12.61 4.50 6.97
C SER A 134 -12.12 5.09 8.30
N SER A 135 -12.05 4.29 9.38
CA SER A 135 -11.60 4.75 10.71
C SER A 135 -10.10 4.60 10.96
N ALA A 136 -9.35 4.04 10.01
CA ALA A 136 -7.89 3.91 10.11
C ALA A 136 -7.22 5.29 10.14
N ALA A 137 -6.12 5.42 10.89
CA ALA A 137 -5.37 6.67 10.94
C ALA A 137 -4.55 6.86 9.64
N LYS A 138 -4.85 7.93 8.92
CA LYS A 138 -4.31 8.23 7.59
C LYS A 138 -3.68 9.62 7.55
N GLU A 139 -2.75 9.79 6.63
CA GLU A 139 -2.19 11.08 6.24
C GLU A 139 -2.23 11.22 4.72
N GLN A 140 -1.91 12.43 4.23
CA GLN A 140 -1.86 12.73 2.80
C GLN A 140 -0.43 12.96 2.36
N ILE A 141 -0.06 12.36 1.23
CA ILE A 141 1.20 12.64 0.54
C ILE A 141 0.89 13.37 -0.77
N THR A 142 1.69 14.40 -1.06
CA THR A 142 1.59 15.17 -2.30
C THR A 142 2.30 14.42 -3.43
N LEU A 143 1.63 14.30 -4.57
CA LEU A 143 2.12 13.74 -5.82
C LEU A 143 1.91 14.73 -6.96
N PRO A 144 2.58 14.54 -8.11
CA PRO A 144 2.29 15.34 -9.31
C PRO A 144 0.82 15.26 -9.76
N THR A 145 0.15 14.14 -9.47
CA THR A 145 -1.27 13.93 -9.80
C THR A 145 -2.24 14.41 -8.73
N GLY A 146 -1.77 15.07 -7.66
CA GLY A 146 -2.61 15.55 -6.55
C GLY A 146 -2.17 14.99 -5.20
N TYR A 147 -3.09 14.41 -4.45
CA TYR A 147 -2.79 13.83 -3.13
C TYR A 147 -3.21 12.37 -3.08
N VAL A 148 -2.52 11.57 -2.29
CA VAL A 148 -2.91 10.19 -1.97
C VAL A 148 -3.03 10.00 -0.48
N LYS A 149 -3.99 9.14 -0.09
CA LYS A 149 -4.16 8.70 1.30
C LYS A 149 -3.20 7.53 1.59
N ILE A 150 -2.41 7.64 2.65
CA ILE A 150 -1.50 6.60 3.16
C ILE A 150 -1.80 6.36 4.65
N SER A 151 -1.61 5.14 5.16
CA SER A 151 -1.68 4.91 6.60
C SER A 151 -0.53 5.60 7.31
N THR A 152 -0.82 6.28 8.43
CA THR A 152 0.23 6.76 9.35
C THR A 152 1.17 5.62 9.74
N ARG A 153 2.43 5.93 10.09
CA ARG A 153 3.44 4.92 10.49
C ARG A 153 2.91 3.95 11.54
N GLU A 154 2.18 4.45 12.54
CA GLU A 154 1.61 3.64 13.62
C GLU A 154 0.46 2.75 13.14
N GLN A 155 -0.36 3.23 12.19
CA GLN A 155 -1.36 2.40 11.53
C GLN A 155 -0.72 1.35 10.63
N THR A 156 0.36 1.68 9.92
CA THR A 156 1.13 0.73 9.11
C THR A 156 1.68 -0.41 9.95
N LEU A 157 2.11 -0.19 11.21
CA LEU A 157 2.52 -1.26 12.12
C LEU A 157 1.41 -2.30 12.34
N LEU A 158 0.16 -1.86 12.53
CA LEU A 158 -0.99 -2.77 12.65
C LEU A 158 -1.28 -3.48 11.33
N ASP A 159 -1.23 -2.75 10.22
CA ASP A 159 -1.49 -3.29 8.88
C ASP A 159 -0.50 -4.43 8.58
N LEU A 160 0.81 -4.21 8.77
CA LEU A 160 1.87 -5.20 8.55
C LEU A 160 1.61 -6.52 9.27
N VAL A 161 1.19 -6.46 10.54
CA VAL A 161 0.87 -7.66 11.33
C VAL A 161 -0.45 -8.28 10.90
N ARG A 162 -1.45 -7.47 10.56
CA ARG A 162 -2.77 -7.92 10.13
C ARG A 162 -2.71 -8.73 8.84
N PHE A 163 -1.91 -8.30 7.88
CA PHE A 163 -1.75 -8.97 6.59
C PHE A 163 -0.32 -9.49 6.41
N TYR A 164 0.21 -10.11 7.48
CA TYR A 164 1.58 -10.60 7.52
C TYR A 164 1.93 -11.54 6.35
N THR A 165 0.99 -12.36 5.87
CA THR A 165 1.20 -13.26 4.72
C THR A 165 1.51 -12.50 3.43
N SER A 166 0.80 -11.41 3.17
CA SER A 166 1.06 -10.49 2.05
C SER A 166 2.31 -9.64 2.26
N CYS A 167 2.88 -9.66 3.47
CA CYS A 167 4.09 -8.92 3.82
C CYS A 167 5.33 -9.82 3.91
N GLY A 168 5.34 -11.02 3.31
CA GLY A 168 6.50 -11.93 3.41
C GLY A 168 6.67 -12.56 4.81
N TYR A 169 5.56 -12.74 5.52
CA TYR A 169 5.47 -13.37 6.84
C TYR A 169 6.14 -12.59 7.98
N LEU A 170 6.07 -13.15 9.20
CA LEU A 170 6.33 -12.41 10.44
C LEU A 170 7.80 -11.97 10.60
N SER A 171 8.77 -12.69 10.04
CA SER A 171 10.19 -12.29 10.08
C SER A 171 10.44 -11.02 9.25
N ASN A 172 9.88 -10.94 8.04
CA ASN A 172 9.95 -9.70 7.25
C ASN A 172 9.17 -8.57 7.92
N VAL A 173 7.99 -8.86 8.46
CA VAL A 173 7.22 -7.88 9.26
C VAL A 173 8.06 -7.37 10.44
N ALA A 174 8.76 -8.23 11.19
CA ALA A 174 9.60 -7.82 12.31
C ALA A 174 10.74 -6.90 11.86
N THR A 175 11.36 -7.19 10.72
CA THR A 175 12.40 -6.34 10.11
C THR A 175 11.85 -4.95 9.77
N VAL A 176 10.72 -4.87 9.07
CA VAL A 176 10.09 -3.61 8.70
C VAL A 176 9.58 -2.85 9.94
N VAL A 177 8.99 -3.55 10.91
CA VAL A 177 8.55 -2.97 12.19
C VAL A 177 9.73 -2.34 12.93
N LYS A 178 10.88 -3.03 12.98
CA LYS A 178 12.09 -2.49 13.65
C LYS A 178 12.52 -1.16 13.05
N ASP A 179 12.46 -1.02 11.74
CA ASP A 179 12.89 0.19 11.06
C ASP A 179 11.84 1.31 11.11
N LEU A 180 10.57 0.98 10.87
CA LEU A 180 9.46 1.94 10.91
C LEU A 180 9.26 2.52 12.31
N SER A 181 9.49 1.70 13.35
CA SER A 181 9.35 2.08 14.75
C SER A 181 10.27 3.21 15.19
N LYS A 182 11.38 3.48 14.47
CA LYS A 182 12.30 4.60 14.77
C LYS A 182 11.62 5.96 14.69
N GLU A 183 10.63 6.09 13.83
CA GLU A 183 9.92 7.34 13.56
C GLU A 183 8.51 7.36 14.15
N CYS A 184 8.07 6.27 14.79
CA CYS A 184 6.78 6.16 15.44
C CYS A 184 6.76 6.90 16.79
N LYS A 185 5.61 7.50 17.12
CA LYS A 185 5.38 8.18 18.40
C LYS A 185 4.47 7.32 19.28
N PRO A 186 4.85 6.95 20.52
CA PRO A 186 4.03 6.13 21.41
C PRO A 186 2.62 6.68 21.64
N GLN A 187 2.45 8.00 21.67
CA GLN A 187 1.16 8.67 21.87
C GLN A 187 0.23 8.50 20.66
N LEU A 188 0.78 8.51 19.44
CA LEU A 188 0.02 8.25 18.22
C LEU A 188 -0.34 6.77 18.14
N LEU A 189 0.60 5.88 18.50
CA LEU A 189 0.36 4.44 18.57
C LEU A 189 -0.77 4.11 19.54
N ALA A 190 -0.83 4.76 20.71
CA ALA A 190 -1.90 4.58 21.67
C ALA A 190 -3.30 4.89 21.09
N ARG A 191 -3.40 5.93 20.24
CA ARG A 191 -4.66 6.30 19.57
C ARG A 191 -5.09 5.23 18.57
N VAL A 192 -4.14 4.76 17.77
CA VAL A 192 -4.36 3.74 16.74
C VAL A 192 -4.74 2.40 17.35
N VAL A 193 -3.99 1.95 18.36
CA VAL A 193 -4.24 0.70 19.13
C VAL A 193 -5.58 0.75 19.88
N LYS A 194 -6.04 1.93 20.31
CA LYS A 194 -7.36 2.07 20.93
C LYS A 194 -8.49 1.68 19.97
N ASN A 195 -8.34 2.01 18.69
CA ASN A 195 -9.33 1.74 17.64
C ASN A 195 -9.23 0.32 17.06
N GLU A 196 -8.14 -0.39 17.32
CA GLU A 196 -7.93 -1.77 16.87
C GLU A 196 -8.85 -2.75 17.61
N LYS A 197 -9.67 -3.50 16.87
CA LYS A 197 -10.63 -4.47 17.44
C LYS A 197 -10.11 -5.90 17.44
N THR A 198 -9.05 -6.19 16.68
CA THR A 198 -8.51 -7.54 16.53
C THR A 198 -7.39 -7.78 17.55
N ASP A 199 -7.71 -8.52 18.61
CA ASP A 199 -6.75 -8.80 19.68
C ASP A 199 -5.50 -9.54 19.19
N SER A 200 -5.65 -10.45 18.23
CA SER A 200 -4.50 -11.19 17.68
C SER A 200 -3.48 -10.30 16.96
N VAL A 201 -3.92 -9.20 16.36
CA VAL A 201 -3.02 -8.20 15.77
C VAL A 201 -2.23 -7.49 16.86
N LEU A 202 -2.91 -7.07 17.94
CA LEU A 202 -2.26 -6.42 19.08
C LEU A 202 -1.29 -7.35 19.81
N GLN A 203 -1.68 -8.60 20.08
CA GLN A 203 -0.82 -9.58 20.74
C GLN A 203 0.49 -9.81 19.96
N ARG A 204 0.39 -10.02 18.64
CA ARG A 204 1.57 -10.21 17.77
C ARG A 204 2.41 -8.93 17.66
N LEU A 205 1.78 -7.77 17.46
CA LEU A 205 2.52 -6.51 17.35
C LEU A 205 3.27 -6.18 18.66
N GLY A 206 2.62 -6.40 19.81
CA GLY A 206 3.25 -6.22 21.11
C GLY A 206 4.49 -7.07 21.30
N TYR A 207 4.40 -8.35 20.94
CA TYR A 207 5.55 -9.27 20.96
C TYR A 207 6.65 -8.84 19.99
N ILE A 208 6.32 -8.47 18.75
CA ILE A 208 7.31 -8.03 17.75
C ILE A 208 8.01 -6.74 18.20
N LEU A 209 7.30 -5.78 18.78
CA LEU A 209 7.89 -4.55 19.32
C LEU A 209 8.83 -4.83 20.49
N GLU A 210 8.46 -5.73 21.40
CA GLU A 210 9.34 -6.16 22.48
C GLU A 210 10.59 -6.87 21.94
N PHE A 211 10.40 -7.80 21.00
CA PHE A 211 11.48 -8.54 20.35
C PHE A 211 12.47 -7.63 19.62
N THR A 212 11.97 -6.56 19.00
CA THR A 212 12.78 -5.57 18.26
C THR A 212 13.36 -4.46 19.15
N GLY A 213 13.15 -4.51 20.46
CA GLY A 213 13.74 -3.58 21.44
C GLY A 213 12.91 -2.33 21.74
N TYR A 214 11.72 -2.19 21.17
CA TYR A 214 10.83 -1.03 21.37
C TYR A 214 9.89 -1.21 22.56
N HIS A 215 10.46 -1.46 23.75
CA HIS A 215 9.71 -1.77 24.98
C HIS A 215 8.68 -0.70 25.38
N ASN A 216 8.95 0.59 25.11
CA ASN A 216 8.01 1.68 25.39
C ASN A 216 6.73 1.55 24.56
N MET A 217 6.86 1.25 23.27
CA MET A 217 5.71 1.02 22.38
C MET A 217 5.03 -0.31 22.68
N ALA A 218 5.78 -1.37 23.01
CA ALA A 218 5.20 -2.61 23.50
C ALA A 218 4.32 -2.36 24.74
N SER A 219 4.79 -1.57 25.69
CA SER A 219 4.02 -1.23 26.90
C SER A 219 2.70 -0.51 26.60
N VAL A 220 2.64 0.32 25.55
CA VAL A 220 1.38 0.93 25.07
C VAL A 220 0.37 -0.14 24.65
N ILE A 221 0.82 -1.17 23.94
CA ILE A 221 -0.04 -2.29 23.51
C ILE A 221 -0.48 -3.12 24.71
N GLU A 222 0.43 -3.42 25.63
CA GLU A 222 0.12 -4.17 26.85
C GLU A 222 -0.97 -3.48 27.68
N GLN A 223 -0.86 -2.17 27.88
CA GLN A 223 -1.87 -1.38 28.61
C GLN A 223 -3.25 -1.48 27.96
N GLN A 224 -3.32 -1.57 26.63
CA GLN A 224 -4.59 -1.76 25.94
C GLN A 224 -5.11 -3.20 26.07
N LEU A 225 -4.23 -4.21 25.96
CA LEU A 225 -4.59 -5.62 26.09
C LEU A 225 -5.08 -5.98 27.50
N LYS A 226 -4.52 -5.36 28.55
CA LYS A 226 -4.98 -5.54 29.95
C LYS A 226 -6.45 -5.18 30.17
N LYS A 227 -7.03 -4.33 29.33
CA LYS A 227 -8.44 -3.94 29.38
C LYS A 227 -9.36 -4.96 28.69
N ARG A 228 -8.80 -6.02 28.10
CA ARG A 228 -9.50 -6.99 27.26
C ARG A 228 -9.35 -8.40 27.81
N LYS A 229 -10.34 -9.24 27.52
CA LYS A 229 -10.27 -10.68 27.79
C LYS A 229 -9.63 -11.39 26.60
N ILE A 230 -8.30 -11.48 26.60
CA ILE A 230 -7.54 -12.16 25.54
C ILE A 230 -7.25 -13.63 25.85
N GLN A 231 -7.12 -14.45 24.81
CA GLN A 231 -6.79 -15.87 24.89
C GLN A 231 -5.38 -16.15 24.34
N PHE A 232 -4.86 -17.35 24.61
CA PHE A 232 -3.63 -17.81 23.99
C PHE A 232 -3.84 -18.04 22.49
N ILE A 233 -2.96 -17.49 21.66
CA ILE A 233 -2.95 -17.73 20.21
C ILE A 233 -1.54 -18.10 19.74
N CYS A 234 -1.42 -18.76 18.59
CA CYS A 234 -0.11 -18.98 17.97
C CYS A 234 0.46 -17.66 17.42
N LEU A 235 1.78 -17.48 17.59
CA LEU A 235 2.52 -16.39 16.95
C LEU A 235 2.30 -16.47 15.43
N ARG A 236 2.53 -17.63 14.83
CA ARG A 236 2.26 -17.94 13.42
C ARG A 236 1.01 -18.82 13.27
N PRO A 237 -0.13 -18.32 12.76
CA PRO A 237 -1.36 -19.09 12.59
C PRO A 237 -1.25 -20.36 11.74
N ASP A 238 -0.39 -20.35 10.74
CA ASP A 238 -0.31 -21.34 9.66
C ASP A 238 0.65 -22.50 9.97
N CYS A 239 1.23 -22.55 11.16
CA CYS A 239 2.14 -23.61 11.58
C CYS A 239 1.65 -24.30 12.85
N CYS A 240 1.52 -25.63 12.79
CA CYS A 240 1.26 -26.45 13.97
C CYS A 240 2.60 -26.81 14.64
N SER A 241 2.74 -26.56 15.94
CA SER A 241 3.88 -27.04 16.71
C SER A 241 3.42 -27.60 18.06
N ASN A 242 3.92 -28.79 18.40
CA ASN A 242 3.52 -29.52 19.61
C ASN A 242 4.25 -29.03 20.88
N ASN A 243 5.37 -28.31 20.74
CA ASN A 243 6.19 -27.82 21.87
C ASN A 243 6.44 -26.31 21.73
N CYS A 244 5.41 -25.51 22.01
CA CYS A 244 5.50 -24.04 21.94
C CYS A 244 5.88 -23.43 23.29
N GLN A 245 6.95 -22.64 23.34
CA GLN A 245 7.22 -21.77 24.49
C GLN A 245 6.08 -20.75 24.64
N ARG A 246 5.70 -20.40 25.87
CA ARG A 246 4.63 -19.45 26.14
C ARG A 246 5.18 -18.06 26.45
N ALA A 247 4.81 -17.06 25.65
CA ALA A 247 4.99 -15.66 25.99
C ALA A 247 3.74 -15.18 26.74
N ASN A 248 3.71 -15.41 28.06
CA ASN A 248 2.56 -15.14 28.92
C ASN A 248 2.11 -13.67 28.88
N ARG A 249 3.05 -12.73 28.77
CA ARG A 249 2.79 -11.27 28.67
C ARG A 249 1.83 -10.95 27.52
N TRP A 250 1.98 -11.62 26.39
CA TRP A 250 1.18 -11.41 25.17
C TRP A 250 0.11 -12.49 24.96
N LYS A 251 0.06 -13.49 25.85
CA LYS A 251 -0.65 -14.75 25.63
C LYS A 251 -0.40 -15.33 24.24
N LEU A 252 0.88 -15.51 23.90
CA LEU A 252 1.30 -16.15 22.64
C LEU A 252 1.94 -17.51 22.88
N LEU A 253 1.64 -18.45 21.99
CA LEU A 253 2.37 -19.69 21.80
C LEU A 253 3.42 -19.43 20.71
N ILE A 254 4.70 -19.43 21.09
CA ILE A 254 5.83 -19.20 20.19
C ILE A 254 6.11 -20.50 19.44
N ASN A 255 5.58 -20.58 18.22
CA ASN A 255 5.67 -21.71 17.32
C ASN A 255 6.56 -21.44 16.11
N ASP A 256 7.26 -20.31 16.10
CA ASP A 256 8.21 -19.93 15.06
C ASP A 256 9.28 -19.00 15.67
N ILE A 257 10.46 -18.97 15.05
CA ILE A 257 11.56 -18.08 15.45
C ILE A 257 11.54 -16.88 14.51
N LEU A 258 11.44 -15.67 15.09
CA LEU A 258 11.52 -14.44 14.29
C LEU A 258 12.98 -14.15 13.96
N GLU A 259 13.24 -13.95 12.67
CA GLU A 259 14.54 -13.47 12.17
C GLU A 259 14.40 -12.02 11.72
N VAL A 260 15.38 -11.20 12.11
CA VAL A 260 15.41 -9.78 11.73
C VAL A 260 16.69 -9.50 11.00
N GLU A 261 16.57 -9.07 9.75
CA GLU A 261 17.75 -8.74 8.94
C GLU A 261 18.47 -7.50 9.50
N PRO A 262 19.80 -7.52 9.58
CA PRO A 262 20.57 -6.31 9.84
C PRO A 262 20.50 -5.37 8.62
N ARG A 263 20.45 -4.05 8.85
CA ARG A 263 20.53 -3.06 7.78
C ARG A 263 21.79 -3.32 6.94
N ARG A 264 21.63 -3.72 5.68
CA ARG A 264 22.70 -3.59 4.70
C ARG A 264 22.83 -2.10 4.37
N PHE A 265 23.91 -1.47 4.79
CA PHE A 265 24.27 -0.14 4.27
C PHE A 265 24.55 -0.30 2.77
N ILE A 266 23.57 0.00 1.92
CA ILE A 266 23.79 0.14 0.49
C ILE A 266 24.46 1.50 0.30
N GLN A 267 25.78 1.49 0.24
CA GLN A 267 26.60 2.65 -0.08
C GLN A 267 26.65 2.80 -1.61
N GLU A 268 25.55 3.20 -2.23
CA GLU A 268 25.53 3.45 -3.67
C GLU A 268 24.49 4.53 -3.96
N TRP A 269 24.97 5.72 -4.36
CA TRP A 269 24.36 6.78 -5.18
C TRP A 269 25.10 8.11 -4.89
N SER A 270 26.38 8.17 -5.27
CA SER A 270 27.14 9.44 -5.38
C SER A 270 27.99 9.53 -6.65
N THR A 271 27.58 8.85 -7.73
CA THR A 271 28.34 8.84 -8.99
C THR A 271 27.49 9.07 -10.24
N LEU A 272 26.55 10.03 -10.19
CA LEU A 272 25.92 10.58 -11.39
C LEU A 272 25.81 12.13 -11.41
N ALA A 273 26.68 12.83 -10.66
CA ALA A 273 26.74 14.30 -10.66
C ALA A 273 28.17 14.88 -10.73
N ARG A 274 29.15 14.15 -11.29
CA ARG A 274 30.50 14.70 -11.58
C ARG A 274 31.06 14.15 -12.90
N THR A 275 30.47 14.58 -14.01
CA THR A 275 31.15 14.64 -15.32
C THR A 275 30.41 15.60 -16.24
N LYS A 276 30.38 16.89 -15.86
CA LYS A 276 30.28 18.04 -16.79
C LYS A 276 30.95 19.25 -16.16
N THR A 277 32.28 19.27 -16.20
CA THR A 277 33.11 20.48 -16.20
C THR A 277 34.51 20.05 -16.59
N SER A 278 34.78 20.06 -17.89
CA SER A 278 36.05 20.38 -18.57
C SER A 278 35.74 20.40 -20.06
#